data_AF-A0A9X4RLL1-F1
#
_entry.id   AF-A0A9X4RLL1-F1
#
_cell.length_a   1.000
_cell.length_b   1.000
_cell.length_c   1.000
_cell.angle_alpha   90.00
_cell.angle_beta   90.00
_cell.angle_gamma   90.00
#
_symmetry.space_group_name_H-M   'P 1'
#
loop_
_entity.id
_entity.type
_entity.pdbx_description
1 polymer ?
#
loop_
_entity_poly.entity_id
_entity_poly.type
_entity_poly.pdbx_seq_one_letter_code
_entity_poly.pdbx_strand_id
1 'polypeptide(L)'
;MAGAFTLISKIDDSQIVRALDRRHAKAGRLAPAFKNIGEVVLRSTQDRFGSQTDPDGRPWQKLKASTIASKSLRGHSGKILIGRRYLVDSIRYQASDAGVRIGTNRIYGAIHQFGGKTKPHVIKPKNKKALAWPGGRHPARAVNHPGSDIPARPFLGLSRQDRDRVLEVVSDHLGMKT
;
A
#
# COMPACT_ATOMS: atom_id res chain seq x y z
N MET A 1 -35.24 -55.69 -43.96
CA MET A 1 -35.40 -55.37 -42.52
C MET A 1 -34.06 -54.89 -41.99
N ALA A 2 -33.81 -53.59 -42.01
CA ALA A 2 -32.58 -53.00 -41.47
C ALA A 2 -32.75 -52.88 -39.95
N GLY A 3 -31.93 -53.61 -39.18
CA GLY A 3 -31.96 -53.59 -37.72
C GLY A 3 -31.51 -52.24 -37.18
N ALA A 4 -32.35 -51.60 -36.37
CA ALA A 4 -32.00 -50.39 -35.65
C ALA A 4 -31.02 -50.73 -34.53
N PHE A 5 -29.78 -50.25 -34.62
CA PHE A 5 -28.84 -50.28 -33.51
C PHE A 5 -29.06 -49.03 -32.66
N THR A 6 -29.47 -49.20 -31.41
CA THR A 6 -29.58 -48.09 -30.45
C THR A 6 -28.28 -48.03 -29.65
N LEU A 7 -27.51 -46.95 -29.81
CA LEU A 7 -26.30 -46.70 -29.02
C LEU A 7 -26.68 -45.85 -27.80
N ILE A 8 -26.69 -46.45 -26.61
CA ILE A 8 -26.92 -45.72 -25.35
C ILE A 8 -25.57 -45.57 -24.65
N SER A 9 -25.05 -44.34 -24.62
CA SER A 9 -23.86 -43.97 -23.85
C SER A 9 -24.29 -43.34 -22.52
N LYS A 10 -23.82 -43.89 -21.40
CA LYS A 10 -23.95 -43.27 -20.08
C LYS A 10 -22.69 -42.45 -19.80
N ILE A 11 -22.83 -41.13 -19.71
CA ILE A 11 -21.75 -40.26 -19.28
C ILE A 11 -21.76 -40.22 -17.75
N ASP A 12 -20.66 -40.64 -17.11
CA ASP A 12 -20.48 -40.53 -15.66
C ASP A 12 -19.83 -39.18 -15.32
N ASP A 13 -20.68 -38.20 -15.01
CA ASP A 13 -20.27 -36.84 -14.68
C ASP A 13 -19.94 -36.64 -13.18
N SER A 14 -19.93 -37.70 -12.37
CA SER A 14 -19.77 -37.59 -10.91
C SER A 14 -18.43 -36.93 -10.50
N GLN A 15 -17.38 -37.13 -11.31
CA GLN A 15 -16.10 -36.47 -11.09
C GLN A 15 -16.17 -34.96 -11.41
N ILE A 16 -16.92 -34.59 -12.45
CA ILE A 16 -17.12 -33.19 -12.87
C ILE A 16 -17.92 -32.44 -11.81
N VAL A 17 -19.06 -33.00 -11.37
CA VAL A 17 -19.91 -32.41 -10.32
C VAL A 17 -19.12 -32.20 -9.02
N ARG A 18 -18.40 -33.23 -8.55
CA ARG A 18 -17.54 -33.11 -7.36
C ARG A 18 -16.43 -32.07 -7.51
N ALA A 19 -15.93 -31.82 -8.72
CA ALA A 19 -14.93 -30.79 -8.96
C ALA A 19 -15.56 -29.38 -8.89
N LEU A 20 -16.75 -29.20 -9.46
CA LEU A 20 -17.51 -27.94 -9.39
C LEU A 20 -17.95 -27.60 -7.97
N ASP A 21 -18.48 -28.56 -7.21
CA ASP A 21 -18.91 -28.35 -5.82
C ASP A 21 -17.77 -27.89 -4.92
N ARG A 22 -16.58 -28.49 -5.09
CA ARG A 22 -15.38 -28.09 -4.35
C ARG A 22 -15.00 -26.64 -4.65
N ARG A 23 -15.08 -26.21 -5.90
CA ARG A 23 -14.80 -24.82 -6.28
C ARG A 23 -15.84 -23.86 -5.74
N HIS A 24 -17.12 -24.19 -5.87
CA HIS A 24 -18.20 -23.39 -5.32
C HIS A 24 -18.05 -23.19 -3.80
N ALA A 25 -17.74 -24.27 -3.06
CA ALA A 25 -17.49 -24.18 -1.62
C ALA A 25 -16.32 -23.26 -1.27
N LYS A 26 -15.22 -23.30 -2.05
CA LYS A 26 -14.07 -22.40 -1.86
C LYS A 26 -14.37 -20.96 -2.26
N ALA A 27 -15.16 -20.74 -3.30
CA ALA A 27 -15.63 -19.42 -3.71
C ALA A 27 -16.52 -18.77 -2.62
N GLY A 28 -17.21 -19.58 -1.82
CA GLY A 28 -17.95 -19.13 -0.64
C GLY A 28 -17.09 -18.85 0.61
N ARG A 29 -15.77 -19.09 0.57
CA ARG A 29 -14.83 -18.89 1.69
C ARG A 29 -13.53 -18.25 1.21
N LEU A 30 -13.60 -16.94 0.96
CA LEU A 30 -12.50 -16.16 0.38
C LEU A 30 -11.54 -15.58 1.43
N ALA A 31 -11.87 -15.61 2.72
CA ALA A 31 -11.02 -15.06 3.78
C ALA A 31 -9.57 -15.59 3.73
N PRO A 32 -9.29 -16.89 3.45
CA PRO A 32 -7.92 -17.37 3.27
C PRO A 32 -7.21 -16.74 2.06
N ALA A 33 -7.89 -16.63 0.91
CA ALA A 33 -7.33 -15.98 -0.28
C ALA A 33 -7.04 -14.50 -0.01
N PHE A 34 -7.98 -13.80 0.60
CA PHE A 34 -7.81 -12.39 0.96
C PHE A 34 -6.72 -12.19 2.01
N LYS A 35 -6.52 -13.13 2.95
CA LYS A 35 -5.38 -13.06 3.87
C LYS A 35 -4.06 -13.08 3.11
N ASN A 36 -3.91 -13.98 2.13
CA ASN A 36 -2.71 -14.09 1.30
C ASN A 36 -2.52 -12.86 0.39
N ILE A 37 -3.60 -12.35 -0.22
CA ILE A 37 -3.60 -11.09 -0.97
C ILE A 37 -3.12 -9.94 -0.07
N GLY A 38 -3.61 -9.87 1.17
CA GLY A 38 -3.19 -8.87 2.14
C GLY A 38 -1.69 -8.88 2.42
N GLU A 39 -1.08 -10.07 2.54
CA GLU A 39 0.37 -10.21 2.71
C GLU A 39 1.14 -9.72 1.46
N VAL A 40 0.68 -10.09 0.26
CA VAL A 40 1.28 -9.62 -1.00
C VAL A 40 1.27 -8.10 -1.08
N VAL A 41 0.11 -7.48 -0.81
CA VAL A 41 -0.05 -6.02 -0.89
C VAL A 41 0.71 -5.31 0.22
N LEU A 42 0.74 -5.86 1.44
CA LEU A 42 1.52 -5.30 2.54
C LEU A 42 3.02 -5.30 2.21
N ARG A 43 3.56 -6.43 1.73
CA ARG A 43 4.96 -6.54 1.36
C ARG A 43 5.32 -5.58 0.23
N SER A 44 4.53 -5.56 -0.84
CA SER A 44 4.74 -4.64 -1.96
C SER A 44 4.71 -3.17 -1.53
N THR A 45 3.79 -2.83 -0.62
CA THR A 45 3.71 -1.49 -0.02
C THR A 45 4.98 -1.15 0.77
N GLN A 46 5.54 -2.09 1.53
CA GLN A 46 6.78 -1.87 2.29
C GLN A 46 8.00 -1.74 1.36
N ASP A 47 8.06 -2.55 0.29
CA ASP A 47 9.13 -2.51 -0.71
C ASP A 47 9.22 -1.13 -1.38
N ARG A 48 8.08 -0.46 -1.62
CA ARG A 48 8.02 0.91 -2.16
C ARG A 48 8.73 1.95 -1.31
N PHE A 49 8.77 1.81 0.01
CA PHE A 49 9.58 2.69 0.86
C PHE A 49 11.07 2.45 0.66
N GLY A 50 11.44 1.19 0.37
CA GLY A 50 12.80 0.79 0.05
C GLY A 50 13.28 1.36 -1.29
N SER A 51 12.47 1.20 -2.35
CA SER A 51 12.73 1.64 -3.72
C SER A 51 12.44 3.13 -3.95
N GLN A 52 11.61 3.74 -3.10
CA GLN A 52 11.09 5.10 -3.23
C GLN A 52 10.27 5.31 -4.51
N THR A 53 9.40 4.37 -4.81
CA THR A 53 8.54 4.39 -6.01
C THR A 53 7.06 4.27 -5.64
N ASP A 54 6.19 4.78 -6.50
CA ASP A 54 4.75 4.59 -6.41
C ASP A 54 4.32 3.19 -6.90
N PRO A 55 3.02 2.82 -6.81
CA PRO A 55 2.50 1.56 -7.34
C PRO A 55 2.72 1.35 -8.84
N ASP A 56 2.81 2.40 -9.63
CA ASP A 56 3.07 2.32 -11.06
C ASP A 56 4.57 2.25 -11.38
N GLY A 57 5.43 2.22 -10.36
CA GLY A 57 6.88 2.16 -10.50
C GLY A 57 7.54 3.52 -10.72
N ARG A 58 6.80 4.64 -10.67
CA ARG A 58 7.38 5.97 -10.84
C ARG A 58 8.10 6.39 -9.56
N PRO A 59 9.30 6.99 -9.64
CA PRO A 59 10.01 7.45 -8.46
C PRO A 59 9.26 8.59 -7.77
N TRP A 60 9.22 8.56 -6.44
CA TRP A 60 8.68 9.67 -5.65
C TRP A 60 9.49 10.95 -5.85
N GLN A 61 8.82 12.09 -5.68
CA GLN A 61 9.50 13.38 -5.72
C GLN A 61 10.62 13.46 -4.69
N LYS A 62 11.83 13.73 -5.20
CA LYS A 62 13.08 13.81 -4.44
C LYS A 62 13.02 14.85 -3.31
N LEU A 63 13.73 14.55 -2.22
CA LEU A 63 13.95 15.53 -1.15
C LEU A 63 14.95 16.60 -1.62
N LYS A 64 14.87 17.80 -1.03
CA LYS A 64 15.90 18.82 -1.21
C LYS A 64 17.23 18.35 -0.60
N ALA A 65 18.36 18.74 -1.20
CA ALA A 65 19.69 18.39 -0.69
C ALA A 65 19.87 18.78 0.78
N SER A 66 19.37 19.96 1.18
CA SER A 66 19.39 20.41 2.58
C SER A 66 18.60 19.50 3.52
N THR A 67 17.49 18.93 3.07
CA THR A 67 16.70 17.96 3.85
C THR A 67 17.47 16.65 4.05
N ILE A 68 18.17 16.18 3.01
CA ILE A 68 18.99 14.97 3.08
C ILE A 68 20.16 15.18 4.05
N ALA A 69 20.87 16.32 3.93
CA ALA A 69 21.94 16.69 4.85
C ALA A 69 21.44 16.77 6.30
N SER A 70 20.31 17.45 6.55
CA SER A 70 19.68 17.52 7.87
C SER A 70 19.28 16.15 8.44
N LYS A 71 18.89 15.20 7.59
CA LYS A 71 18.61 13.81 8.02
C LYS A 71 19.89 13.09 8.41
N SER A 72 20.93 13.19 7.59
CA SER A 72 22.24 12.57 7.84
C SER A 72 22.85 13.07 9.15
N LEU A 73 22.81 14.38 9.42
CA LEU A 73 23.27 14.97 10.69
C LEU A 73 22.51 14.44 11.92
N ARG A 74 21.30 13.91 11.74
CA ARG A 74 20.48 13.29 12.81
C ARG A 74 20.61 11.76 12.86
N GLY A 75 21.55 11.18 12.11
CA GLY A 75 21.75 9.73 12.03
C GLY A 75 20.60 8.99 11.33
N HIS A 76 19.80 9.69 10.51
CA HIS A 76 18.71 9.08 9.75
C HIS A 76 19.14 8.77 8.32
N SER A 77 18.53 7.74 7.73
CA SER A 77 18.71 7.50 6.30
C SER A 77 18.20 8.70 5.48
N GLY A 78 18.87 8.97 4.36
CA GLY A 78 18.42 9.97 3.38
C GLY A 78 17.13 9.58 2.64
N LYS A 79 16.58 8.38 2.90
CA LYS A 79 15.43 7.84 2.18
C LYS A 79 14.16 8.63 2.43
N ILE A 80 13.36 8.82 1.39
CA ILE A 80 12.06 9.49 1.42
C ILE A 80 11.10 8.71 2.33
N LEU A 81 10.32 9.42 3.15
CA LEU A 81 9.38 8.86 4.14
C LEU A 81 9.96 7.89 5.18
N ILE A 82 11.28 7.69 5.21
CA ILE A 82 11.98 6.90 6.22
C ILE A 82 12.82 7.82 7.09
N GLY A 83 12.48 7.89 8.38
CA GLY A 83 13.35 8.45 9.44
C GLY A 83 13.54 7.39 10.52
N ARG A 84 12.55 7.29 11.42
CA ARG A 84 12.43 6.22 12.44
C ARG A 84 11.49 5.09 12.00
N ARG A 85 11.22 4.99 10.69
CA ARG A 85 10.34 3.98 10.06
C ARG A 85 8.88 3.90 10.55
N TYR A 86 8.42 4.79 11.44
CA TYR A 86 7.06 4.76 12.00
C TYR A 86 5.90 4.70 11.01
N LEU A 87 6.05 5.25 9.80
CA LEU A 87 5.01 5.14 8.78
C LEU A 87 4.95 3.72 8.23
N VAL A 88 6.02 3.25 7.61
CA VAL A 88 6.10 1.90 7.01
C VAL A 88 5.82 0.80 8.02
N ASP A 89 6.36 0.91 9.24
CA ASP A 89 6.19 -0.11 10.28
C ASP A 89 4.79 -0.10 10.92
N SER A 90 3.95 0.91 10.62
CA SER A 90 2.55 0.99 11.09
C SER A 90 1.53 0.51 10.07
N ILE A 91 1.95 0.16 8.86
CA ILE A 91 1.04 -0.30 7.81
C ILE A 91 0.53 -1.70 8.17
N ARG A 92 -0.79 -1.88 8.17
CA ARG A 92 -1.46 -3.13 8.51
C ARG A 92 -2.59 -3.38 7.52
N TYR A 93 -3.01 -4.63 7.41
CA TYR A 93 -4.19 -5.02 6.66
C TYR A 93 -5.17 -5.83 7.51
N GLN A 94 -6.42 -5.86 7.06
CA GLN A 94 -7.49 -6.71 7.59
C GLN A 94 -8.11 -7.47 6.41
N ALA A 95 -8.33 -8.77 6.58
CA ALA A 95 -8.92 -9.64 5.57
C ALA A 95 -10.17 -10.33 6.11
N SER A 96 -11.16 -10.47 5.24
CA SER A 96 -12.44 -11.17 5.48
C SER A 96 -12.91 -11.79 4.17
N ASP A 97 -13.99 -12.57 4.18
CA ASP A 97 -14.59 -13.08 2.94
C ASP A 97 -15.04 -11.97 1.97
N ALA A 98 -15.24 -10.74 2.47
CA ALA A 98 -15.63 -9.59 1.64
C ALA A 98 -14.44 -8.86 0.98
N GLY A 99 -13.20 -9.14 1.39
CA GLY A 99 -12.03 -8.47 0.82
C GLY A 99 -10.94 -8.10 1.81
N VAL A 100 -10.00 -7.29 1.32
CA VAL A 100 -8.84 -6.77 2.05
C VAL A 100 -8.92 -5.26 2.19
N ARG A 101 -8.65 -4.76 3.40
CA ARG A 101 -8.41 -3.34 3.67
C ARG A 101 -6.98 -3.17 4.16
N ILE A 102 -6.26 -2.18 3.66
CA ILE A 102 -4.87 -1.87 4.07
C ILE A 102 -4.75 -0.38 4.39
N GLY A 103 -3.97 -0.04 5.41
CA GLY A 103 -3.77 1.34 5.81
C GLY A 103 -2.80 1.53 6.97
N THR A 104 -2.77 2.75 7.50
CA THR A 104 -1.95 3.17 8.64
C THR A 104 -2.78 4.05 9.57
N ASN A 105 -2.49 4.02 10.87
CA ASN A 105 -3.05 4.94 11.86
C ASN A 105 -2.28 6.28 11.94
N ARG A 106 -1.27 6.49 11.11
CA ARG A 106 -0.51 7.75 11.07
C ARG A 106 -1.29 8.78 10.25
N ILE A 107 -1.80 9.82 10.91
CA ILE A 107 -2.59 10.90 10.29
C ILE A 107 -1.84 11.52 9.08
N TYR A 108 -0.53 11.73 9.22
CA TYR A 108 0.30 12.28 8.14
C TYR A 108 0.50 11.31 6.95
N GLY A 109 0.09 10.05 7.07
CA GLY A 109 0.08 9.08 5.97
C GLY A 109 -0.86 9.53 4.84
N ALA A 110 -2.00 10.13 5.16
CA ALA A 110 -2.97 10.60 4.16
C ALA A 110 -2.38 11.69 3.25
N ILE A 111 -1.75 12.73 3.82
CA ILE A 111 -1.15 13.80 3.02
C ILE A 111 0.05 13.33 2.20
N HIS A 112 0.72 12.24 2.61
CA HIS A 112 1.74 11.61 1.78
C HIS A 112 1.16 10.69 0.70
N GLN A 113 0.03 10.03 0.95
CA GLN A 113 -0.63 9.22 -0.06
C GLN A 113 -1.21 10.09 -1.18
N PHE A 114 -1.90 11.18 -0.82
CA PHE A 114 -2.67 11.98 -1.77
C PHE A 114 -2.03 13.31 -2.15
N GLY A 115 -0.99 13.75 -1.41
CA GLY A 115 -0.49 15.12 -1.50
C GLY A 115 -1.45 16.12 -0.82
N GLY A 116 -1.06 17.39 -0.82
CA GLY A 116 -1.93 18.47 -0.35
C GLY A 116 -1.19 19.62 0.30
N LYS A 117 -1.94 20.56 0.87
CA LYS A 117 -1.40 21.77 1.51
C LYS A 117 -1.73 21.79 3.00
N THR A 118 -0.72 22.05 3.83
CA THR A 118 -0.95 22.27 5.27
C THR A 118 -1.51 23.68 5.51
N LYS A 119 -2.27 23.86 6.59
CA LYS A 119 -2.90 25.16 6.88
C LYS A 119 -1.85 26.22 7.29
N PRO A 120 -2.04 27.49 6.90
CA PRO A 120 -1.28 28.60 7.46
C PRO A 120 -1.37 28.63 8.99
N HIS A 121 -0.28 28.97 9.66
CA HIS A 121 -0.24 29.08 11.12
C HIS A 121 0.91 29.98 11.57
N VAL A 122 0.81 30.49 12.79
CA VAL A 122 1.84 31.33 13.39
C VAL A 122 2.73 30.50 14.30
N ILE A 123 4.04 30.52 14.06
CA ILE A 123 5.03 29.85 14.89
C ILE A 123 5.51 30.87 15.95
N LYS A 124 5.37 30.51 17.23
CA LYS A 124 5.82 31.32 18.37
C LYS A 124 6.76 30.52 19.27
N PRO A 125 7.73 31.16 19.94
CA PRO A 125 8.59 30.47 20.89
C PRO A 125 7.77 30.06 22.13
N LYS A 126 7.94 28.82 22.58
CA LYS A 126 7.20 28.31 23.76
C LYS A 126 7.82 28.79 25.09
N ASN A 127 9.15 28.71 25.20
CA ASN A 127 9.88 28.93 26.47
C ASN A 127 10.89 30.10 26.41
N LYS A 128 11.14 30.68 25.23
CA LYS A 128 12.12 31.77 25.04
C LYS A 128 11.43 33.04 24.56
N LYS A 129 12.12 34.18 24.69
CA LYS A 129 11.60 35.50 24.25
C LYS A 129 11.49 35.65 22.73
N ALA A 130 12.28 34.89 21.96
CA ALA A 130 12.28 34.93 20.50
C ALA A 130 12.80 33.63 19.88
N LEU A 131 12.45 33.41 18.61
CA LEU A 131 12.98 32.36 17.73
C LEU A 131 14.30 32.83 17.11
N ALA A 132 15.27 31.92 16.96
CA ALA A 132 16.55 32.17 16.28
C ALA A 132 17.00 30.92 15.51
N TRP A 133 17.57 31.13 14.31
CA TRP A 133 18.06 30.06 13.44
C TRP A 133 19.15 30.59 12.49
N PRO A 134 20.16 29.81 12.11
CA PRO A 134 21.24 30.29 11.24
C PRO A 134 20.73 30.81 9.88
N GLY A 135 21.32 31.90 9.39
CA GLY A 135 21.16 32.37 8.00
C GLY A 135 19.83 33.09 7.68
N GLY A 136 19.08 33.56 8.67
CA GLY A 136 17.84 34.31 8.45
C GLY A 136 17.70 35.55 9.34
N ARG A 137 16.61 36.30 9.15
CA ARG A 137 16.29 37.45 10.01
C ARG A 137 15.79 36.97 11.38
N HIS A 138 16.66 37.01 12.37
CA HIS A 138 16.38 36.69 13.77
C HIS A 138 17.09 37.68 14.70
N PRO A 139 16.67 37.85 15.97
CA PRO A 139 15.57 37.17 16.66
C PRO A 139 14.18 37.58 16.15
N ALA A 140 13.24 36.64 16.09
CA ALA A 140 11.85 36.88 15.68
C ALA A 140 10.86 36.50 16.80
N ARG A 141 9.90 37.38 17.13
CA ARG A 141 8.85 37.09 18.13
C ARG A 141 7.81 36.09 17.61
N ALA A 142 7.58 36.08 16.31
CA ALA A 142 6.67 35.15 15.63
C ALA A 142 7.07 35.02 14.15
N VAL A 143 6.68 33.90 13.52
CA VAL A 143 6.78 33.68 12.08
C VAL A 143 5.40 33.29 11.54
N ASN A 144 4.92 34.02 10.53
CA ASN A 144 3.70 33.68 9.80
C ASN A 144 4.04 32.64 8.74
N HIS A 145 3.72 31.37 9.00
CA HIS A 145 3.99 30.29 8.07
C HIS A 145 2.78 30.07 7.15
N PRO A 146 2.94 30.12 5.82
CA PRO A 146 1.81 30.05 4.86
C PRO A 146 1.22 28.63 4.72
N GLY A 147 1.77 27.66 5.46
CA GLY A 147 1.57 26.24 5.20
C GLY A 147 2.62 25.71 4.23
N SER A 148 2.53 24.43 3.91
CA SER A 148 3.46 23.73 3.04
C SER A 148 2.69 22.92 2.02
N ASP A 149 3.10 23.03 0.77
CA ASP A 149 2.67 22.13 -0.30
C ASP A 149 3.49 20.85 -0.21
N ILE A 150 2.80 19.74 0.04
CA ILE A 150 3.39 18.41 0.20
C ILE A 150 3.03 17.59 -1.05
N PRO A 151 4.02 17.13 -1.82
CA PRO A 151 3.74 16.31 -2.99
C PRO A 151 3.28 14.91 -2.56
N ALA A 152 2.41 14.33 -3.39
CA ALA A 152 1.99 12.95 -3.26
C ALA A 152 3.20 12.01 -3.43
N ARG A 153 3.22 10.97 -2.60
CA ARG A 153 4.16 9.86 -2.62
C ARG A 153 3.34 8.59 -2.36
N PRO A 154 2.48 8.19 -3.31
CA PRO A 154 1.57 7.09 -3.11
C PRO A 154 2.37 5.83 -2.78
N PHE A 155 1.99 5.15 -1.70
CA PHE A 155 2.60 3.89 -1.28
C PHE A 155 1.55 2.77 -1.23
N LEU A 156 0.29 3.11 -0.96
CA LEU A 156 -0.85 2.20 -1.10
C LEU A 156 -1.31 2.15 -2.55
N GLY A 157 -1.65 0.94 -3.00
CA GLY A 157 -2.12 0.65 -4.34
C GLY A 157 -1.56 -0.68 -4.85
N LEU A 158 -2.12 -1.15 -5.96
CA LEU A 158 -1.63 -2.34 -6.66
C LEU A 158 -0.75 -1.90 -7.83
N SER A 159 0.46 -2.43 -7.90
CA SER A 159 1.29 -2.39 -9.10
C SER A 159 0.77 -3.38 -10.15
N ARG A 160 1.34 -3.34 -11.36
CA ARG A 160 1.08 -4.39 -12.35
C ARG A 160 1.47 -5.77 -11.81
N GLN A 161 2.66 -5.88 -11.21
CA GLN A 161 3.14 -7.12 -10.61
C GLN A 161 2.28 -7.59 -9.43
N ASP A 162 1.72 -6.68 -8.64
CA ASP A 162 0.81 -7.05 -7.56
C ASP A 162 -0.47 -7.66 -8.10
N ARG A 163 -1.02 -7.12 -9.21
CA ARG A 163 -2.22 -7.67 -9.84
C ARG A 163 -1.97 -9.10 -10.32
N ASP A 164 -0.82 -9.35 -10.96
CA ASP A 164 -0.45 -10.68 -11.42
C ASP A 164 -0.38 -11.68 -10.24
N ARG A 165 0.32 -11.30 -9.16
CA ARG A 165 0.40 -12.13 -7.93
C ARG A 165 -0.94 -12.33 -7.24
N VAL A 166 -1.81 -11.32 -7.24
CA VAL A 166 -3.16 -11.43 -6.68
C VAL A 166 -4.00 -12.41 -7.48
N LEU A 167 -3.90 -12.40 -8.80
CA LEU A 167 -4.59 -13.36 -9.66
C LEU A 167 -4.06 -14.79 -9.44
N GLU A 168 -2.75 -14.97 -9.27
CA GLU A 168 -2.16 -16.26 -8.88
C GLU A 168 -2.76 -16.78 -7.57
N VAL A 169 -2.83 -15.94 -6.52
CA VAL A 169 -3.43 -16.32 -5.23
C VAL A 169 -4.90 -16.73 -5.38
N VAL A 170 -5.67 -16.05 -6.23
CA VAL A 170 -7.08 -16.38 -6.50
C VAL A 170 -7.18 -17.72 -7.23
N SER A 171 -6.38 -17.93 -8.28
CA SER A 171 -6.36 -19.18 -9.05
C SER A 171 -5.99 -20.37 -8.16
N ASP A 172 -4.95 -20.22 -7.34
CA ASP A 172 -4.50 -21.23 -6.39
C ASP A 172 -5.59 -21.58 -5.37
N HIS A 173 -6.23 -20.55 -4.79
CA HIS A 173 -7.33 -20.76 -3.85
C HIS A 173 -8.46 -21.56 -4.51
N LEU A 174 -8.88 -21.18 -5.71
CA LEU A 174 -9.94 -21.85 -6.46
C LEU A 174 -9.52 -23.19 -7.06
N GLY A 175 -8.25 -23.59 -6.97
CA GLY A 175 -7.74 -24.81 -7.61
C GLY A 175 -7.88 -24.77 -9.13
N MET A 176 -7.65 -23.59 -9.71
CA MET A 176 -7.46 -23.40 -11.14
C MET A 176 -5.99 -23.66 -11.44
N LYS A 177 -5.69 -24.58 -12.37
CA LYS A 177 -4.32 -24.74 -12.85
C LYS A 177 -4.00 -23.53 -13.73
N THR A 178 -2.90 -22.85 -13.44
CA THR A 178 -2.33 -21.79 -14.27
C THR A 178 -1.60 -22.38 -15.46
#